data_AF-A0A498SMR7-F1
#
_entry.id   AF-A0A498SMR7-F1
#
_cell.length_a   1.000
_cell.length_b   1.000
_cell.length_c   1.000
_cell.angle_alpha   90.00
_cell.angle_beta   90.00
_cell.angle_gamma   90.00
#
_symmetry.space_group_name_H-M   'P 1'
#
loop_
_entity.id
_entity.type
_entity.pdbx_description
1 polymer ?
#
loop_
_entity_poly.entity_id
_entity_poly.type
_entity_poly.pdbx_seq_one_letter_code
_entity_poly.pdbx_strand_id
1 'polypeptide(L)'
;EQFARDELRKIKEMEEKQRLEMEKEKQGKLEEQKLEQQRIERMKIEEQRKQEEEEYRQQQEILRSQNEYEEAIKRQRNEELKQEELDGEIARRLAREDSTLQMVENNASKKEKSIGTSKCDLTKYRYVELRDIINTSTDTDLLHACKEEFHRRLQIYQQWKELNENSIIQRQTSRIPMAALSSSSKGFSSHFSQNNITLQRYFKVPFAKPAHRHMNMHDITEVATSHGMWYAHFDGQWIARQMELHPNKKPVLLLAGRDDLEMCELSLDATQLTRKKGAEITAVEFETLWYQCGGSEYRMRSQHEKN
;
A
#
# COMPACT_ATOMS: atom_id res chain seq x y z
N GLU A 1 43.96 96.39 -17.60
CA GLU A 1 43.77 95.72 -16.28
C GLU A 1 42.32 95.37 -15.95
N GLN A 2 41.31 96.19 -16.27
CA GLN A 2 39.89 95.86 -15.98
C GLN A 2 39.36 94.61 -16.71
N PHE A 3 39.73 94.40 -17.97
CA PHE A 3 39.26 93.26 -18.78
C PHE A 3 39.71 91.89 -18.21
N ALA A 4 40.95 91.79 -17.73
CA ALA A 4 41.48 90.58 -17.12
C ALA A 4 40.80 90.24 -15.78
N ARG A 5 40.36 91.26 -15.02
CA ARG A 5 39.61 91.07 -13.77
C ARG A 5 38.18 90.59 -14.00
N ASP A 6 37.55 91.02 -15.09
CA ASP A 6 36.20 90.57 -15.45
C ASP A 6 36.20 89.16 -16.06
N GLU A 7 37.21 88.80 -16.85
CA GLU A 7 37.41 87.42 -17.32
C GLU A 7 37.63 86.44 -16.15
N LEU A 8 38.49 86.79 -15.18
CA LEU A 8 38.70 86.00 -13.96
C LEU A 8 37.43 85.84 -13.11
N ARG A 9 36.55 86.85 -13.12
CA ARG A 9 35.27 86.80 -12.38
C ARG A 9 34.28 85.87 -13.06
N LYS A 10 34.18 85.93 -14.40
CA LYS A 10 33.34 85.02 -15.19
C LYS A 10 33.80 83.56 -15.11
N ILE A 11 35.11 83.32 -15.09
CA ILE A 11 35.67 81.97 -14.93
C ILE A 11 35.32 81.40 -13.55
N LYS A 12 35.46 82.21 -12.48
CA LYS A 12 35.02 81.81 -11.13
C LYS A 12 33.52 81.54 -11.04
N GLU A 13 32.68 82.39 -11.62
CA GLU A 13 31.23 82.16 -11.65
C GLU A 13 30.86 80.89 -12.42
N MET A 14 31.53 80.58 -13.53
CA MET A 14 31.30 79.34 -14.26
C MET A 14 31.75 78.09 -13.48
N GLU A 15 32.92 78.14 -12.83
CA GLU A 15 33.37 77.03 -11.98
C GLU A 15 32.43 76.80 -10.79
N GLU A 16 31.97 77.87 -10.15
CA GLU A 16 31.06 77.79 -9.01
C GLU A 16 29.68 77.25 -9.44
N LYS A 17 29.18 77.68 -10.60
CA LYS A 17 27.95 77.17 -11.19
C LYS A 17 28.05 75.67 -11.55
N GLN A 18 29.17 75.24 -12.13
CA GLN A 18 29.41 73.82 -12.45
C GLN A 18 29.54 72.96 -11.18
N ARG A 19 30.17 73.47 -10.12
CA ARG A 19 30.22 72.76 -8.83
C ARG A 19 28.83 72.60 -8.22
N LEU A 20 28.02 73.66 -8.26
CA LEU A 20 26.65 73.62 -7.73
C LEU A 20 25.76 72.64 -8.50
N GLU A 21 25.94 72.53 -9.82
CA GLU A 21 25.18 71.61 -10.68
C GLU A 21 25.59 70.15 -10.45
N MET A 22 26.90 69.86 -10.35
CA MET A 22 27.42 68.55 -9.97
C MET A 22 26.99 68.10 -8.56
N GLU A 23 26.88 69.04 -7.63
CA GLU A 23 26.43 68.75 -6.26
C GLU A 23 24.92 68.47 -6.20
N LYS A 24 24.11 69.21 -6.98
CA LYS A 24 22.68 68.91 -7.15
C LYS A 24 22.43 67.57 -7.85
N GLU A 25 23.21 67.24 -8.88
CA GLU A 25 23.10 65.95 -9.56
C GLU A 25 23.48 64.79 -8.64
N LYS A 26 24.52 64.95 -7.81
CA LYS A 26 24.89 63.97 -6.78
C LYS A 26 23.83 63.82 -5.69
N GLN A 27 23.22 64.92 -5.25
CA GLN A 27 22.11 64.87 -4.29
C GLN A 27 20.89 64.16 -4.89
N GLY A 28 20.52 64.47 -6.15
CA GLY A 28 19.43 63.80 -6.86
C GLY A 28 19.65 62.28 -7.00
N LYS A 29 20.85 61.86 -7.39
CA LYS A 29 21.20 60.43 -7.50
C LYS A 29 21.17 59.70 -6.14
N LEU A 30 21.55 60.38 -5.06
CA LEU A 30 21.52 59.81 -3.72
C LEU A 30 20.08 59.68 -3.18
N GLU A 31 19.23 60.65 -3.47
CA GLU A 31 17.79 60.60 -3.14
C GLU A 31 17.07 59.52 -3.94
N GLU A 32 17.38 59.39 -5.24
CA GLU A 32 16.83 58.34 -6.10
C GLU A 32 17.25 56.94 -5.62
N GLN A 33 18.53 56.74 -5.27
CA GLN A 33 19.00 55.49 -4.68
C GLN A 33 18.32 55.16 -3.34
N LYS A 34 18.09 56.15 -2.47
CA LYS A 34 17.35 55.94 -1.21
C LYS A 34 15.90 55.53 -1.45
N LEU A 35 15.24 56.13 -2.44
CA LEU A 35 13.86 55.81 -2.78
C LEU A 35 13.74 54.40 -3.39
N GLU A 36 14.70 54.03 -4.26
CA GLU A 36 14.78 52.68 -4.84
C GLU A 36 15.01 51.62 -3.76
N GLN A 37 15.93 51.89 -2.81
CA GLN A 37 16.17 51.00 -1.66
C GLN A 37 14.92 50.84 -0.79
N GLN A 38 14.18 51.92 -0.50
CA GLN A 38 12.92 51.83 0.24
C GLN A 38 11.83 51.03 -0.49
N ARG A 39 11.77 51.11 -1.83
CA ARG A 39 10.82 50.33 -2.63
C ARG A 39 11.14 48.84 -2.58
N ILE A 40 12.41 48.48 -2.75
CA ILE A 40 12.88 47.10 -2.69
C ILE A 40 12.65 46.51 -1.30
N GLU A 41 12.92 47.29 -0.25
CA GLU A 41 12.69 46.86 1.14
C GLU A 41 11.21 46.63 1.43
N ARG A 42 10.31 47.52 0.96
CA ARG A 42 8.86 47.30 1.07
C ARG A 42 8.38 46.04 0.34
N MET A 43 8.84 45.82 -0.90
CA MET A 43 8.47 44.61 -1.64
C MET A 43 8.96 43.33 -0.95
N LYS A 44 10.18 43.32 -0.40
CA LYS A 44 10.71 42.16 0.35
C LYS A 44 9.90 41.87 1.61
N ILE A 45 9.49 42.91 2.35
CA ILE A 45 8.66 42.76 3.56
C ILE A 45 7.27 42.21 3.19
N GLU A 46 6.68 42.69 2.10
CA GLU A 46 5.36 42.24 1.65
C GLU A 46 5.40 40.80 1.11
N GLU A 47 6.48 40.42 0.42
CA GLU A 47 6.71 39.05 -0.06
C GLU A 47 6.96 38.08 1.10
N GLN A 48 7.75 38.47 2.11
CA GLN A 48 7.94 37.68 3.33
C GLN A 48 6.63 37.46 4.09
N ARG A 49 5.82 38.52 4.26
CA ARG A 49 4.50 38.38 4.89
C ARG A 49 3.59 37.42 4.15
N LYS A 50 3.64 37.43 2.81
CA LYS A 50 2.82 36.55 1.99
C LYS A 50 3.28 35.09 2.07
N GLN A 51 4.60 34.85 2.11
CA GLN A 51 5.16 33.51 2.33
C GLN A 51 4.78 32.96 3.71
N GLU A 52 4.91 33.75 4.77
CA GLU A 52 4.48 33.35 6.11
C GLU A 52 2.98 33.02 6.18
N GLU A 53 2.12 33.79 5.48
CA GLU A 53 0.69 33.53 5.43
C GLU A 53 0.34 32.25 4.62
N GLU A 54 1.08 31.96 3.55
CA GLU A 54 0.94 30.70 2.79
C GLU A 54 1.42 29.49 3.59
N GLU A 55 2.56 29.59 4.28
CA GLU A 55 3.07 28.52 5.14
C GLU A 55 2.12 28.23 6.31
N TYR A 56 1.59 29.28 6.94
CA TYR A 56 0.59 29.13 8.01
C TYR A 56 -0.69 28.44 7.51
N ARG A 57 -1.14 28.78 6.30
CA ARG A 57 -2.30 28.15 5.65
C ARG A 57 -2.05 26.68 5.33
N GLN A 58 -0.87 26.35 4.79
CA GLN A 58 -0.47 24.97 4.52
C GLN A 58 -0.36 24.16 5.81
N GLN A 59 0.22 24.73 6.88
CA GLN A 59 0.27 24.08 8.20
C GLN A 59 -1.14 23.83 8.77
N GLN A 60 -2.06 24.79 8.64
CA GLN A 60 -3.46 24.59 9.04
C GLN A 60 -4.15 23.47 8.26
N GLU A 61 -3.90 23.37 6.96
CA GLU A 61 -4.51 22.35 6.10
C GLU A 61 -3.96 20.95 6.40
N ILE A 62 -2.65 20.83 6.64
CA ILE A 62 -2.02 19.59 7.09
C ILE A 62 -2.60 19.16 8.44
N LEU A 63 -2.77 20.10 9.38
CA LEU A 63 -3.32 19.81 10.70
C LEU A 63 -4.80 19.36 10.60
N ARG A 64 -5.60 19.99 9.74
CA ARG A 64 -6.98 19.56 9.47
C ARG A 64 -7.02 18.17 8.86
N SER A 65 -6.18 17.90 7.86
CA SER A 65 -6.12 16.59 7.21
C SER A 65 -5.70 15.48 8.18
N GLN A 66 -4.72 15.75 9.06
CA GLN A 66 -4.34 14.80 10.12
C GLN A 66 -5.49 14.54 11.11
N ASN A 67 -6.19 15.59 11.53
CA ASN A 67 -7.31 15.46 12.47
C ASN A 67 -8.49 14.71 11.85
N GLU A 68 -8.81 14.95 10.57
CA GLU A 68 -9.83 14.20 9.82
C GLU A 68 -9.45 12.72 9.68
N TYR A 69 -8.18 12.43 9.42
CA TYR A 69 -7.68 11.06 9.35
C TYR A 69 -7.77 10.35 10.70
N GLU A 70 -7.39 11.02 11.79
CA GLU A 70 -7.50 10.48 13.15
C GLU A 70 -8.96 10.28 13.57
N GLU A 71 -9.85 11.21 13.22
CA GLU A 71 -11.29 11.07 13.47
C GLU A 71 -11.92 9.95 12.64
N ALA A 72 -11.46 9.71 11.41
CA ALA A 72 -11.92 8.60 10.58
C ALA A 72 -11.53 7.26 11.21
N ILE A 73 -10.29 7.12 11.69
CA ILE A 73 -9.84 5.93 12.43
C ILE A 73 -10.66 5.75 13.72
N LYS A 74 -10.90 6.82 14.49
CA LYS A 74 -11.74 6.77 15.69
C LYS A 74 -13.17 6.36 15.37
N ARG A 75 -13.75 6.87 14.28
CA ARG A 75 -15.09 6.47 13.81
C ARG A 75 -15.15 5.00 13.44
N GLN A 76 -14.20 4.52 12.64
CA GLN A 76 -14.11 3.11 12.27
C GLN A 76 -14.00 2.20 13.51
N ARG A 77 -13.09 2.54 14.43
CA ARG A 77 -12.92 1.77 15.67
C ARG A 77 -14.18 1.78 16.55
N ASN A 78 -14.91 2.88 16.56
CA ASN A 78 -16.16 2.99 17.33
C ASN A 78 -17.32 2.23 16.67
N GLU A 79 -17.34 2.17 15.33
CA GLU A 79 -18.28 1.32 14.58
C GLU A 79 -17.98 -0.15 14.81
N GLU A 80 -16.71 -0.56 14.79
CA GLU A 80 -16.27 -1.92 15.14
C GLU A 80 -16.66 -2.30 16.56
N LEU A 81 -16.43 -1.42 17.54
CA LEU A 81 -16.84 -1.66 18.93
C LEU A 81 -18.36 -1.79 19.08
N LYS A 82 -19.15 -0.96 18.39
CA LYS A 82 -20.62 -1.10 18.41
C LYS A 82 -21.08 -2.40 17.79
N GLN A 83 -20.41 -2.85 16.72
CA GLN A 83 -20.69 -4.13 16.09
C GLN A 83 -20.35 -5.28 17.04
N GLU A 84 -19.21 -5.22 17.72
CA GLU A 84 -18.82 -6.18 18.76
C GLU A 84 -19.76 -6.17 19.96
N GLU A 85 -20.30 -5.01 20.37
CA GLU A 85 -21.31 -4.92 21.43
C GLU A 85 -22.64 -5.56 21.01
N LEU A 86 -23.08 -5.34 19.77
CA LEU A 86 -24.28 -5.98 19.21
C LEU A 86 -24.10 -7.49 19.11
N ASP A 87 -22.96 -7.94 18.59
CA ASP A 87 -22.61 -9.36 18.49
C ASP A 87 -22.46 -10.00 19.87
N GLY A 88 -21.89 -9.26 20.83
CA GLY A 88 -21.76 -9.66 22.23
C GLY A 88 -23.10 -9.72 22.97
N GLU A 89 -24.04 -8.82 22.68
CA GLU A 89 -25.41 -8.86 23.22
C GLU A 89 -26.20 -10.02 22.62
N ILE A 90 -26.06 -10.28 21.32
CA ILE A 90 -26.62 -11.46 20.65
C ILE A 90 -26.02 -12.72 21.27
N ALA A 91 -24.70 -12.79 21.49
CA ALA A 91 -24.03 -13.92 22.13
C ALA A 91 -24.48 -14.12 23.59
N ARG A 92 -24.69 -13.04 24.35
CA ARG A 92 -25.24 -13.12 25.72
C ARG A 92 -26.69 -13.58 25.73
N ARG A 93 -27.52 -13.14 24.77
CA ARG A 93 -28.91 -13.57 24.64
C ARG A 93 -28.97 -15.05 24.22
N LEU A 94 -28.16 -15.46 23.25
CA LEU A 94 -27.99 -16.87 22.87
C LEU A 94 -27.51 -17.72 24.04
N ALA A 95 -26.51 -17.27 24.81
CA ALA A 95 -26.02 -18.01 25.97
C ALA A 95 -27.05 -18.08 27.12
N ARG A 96 -27.89 -17.06 27.30
CA ARG A 96 -29.01 -17.10 28.25
C ARG A 96 -30.11 -18.03 27.75
N GLU A 97 -30.46 -17.98 26.48
CA GLU A 97 -31.45 -18.89 25.88
C GLU A 97 -30.97 -20.35 25.94
N ASP A 98 -29.69 -20.62 25.64
CA ASP A 98 -29.04 -21.93 25.84
C ASP A 98 -29.00 -22.34 27.32
N SER A 99 -28.64 -21.43 28.23
CA SER A 99 -28.63 -21.73 29.67
C SER A 99 -30.04 -21.95 30.24
N THR A 100 -31.07 -21.31 29.67
CA THR A 100 -32.47 -21.52 30.04
C THR A 100 -32.98 -22.85 29.48
N LEU A 101 -32.57 -23.23 28.26
CA LEU A 101 -32.82 -24.56 27.69
C LEU A 101 -32.12 -25.66 28.49
N GLN A 102 -30.88 -25.44 28.94
CA GLN A 102 -30.09 -26.41 29.69
C GLN A 102 -30.53 -26.58 31.16
N MET A 103 -31.03 -25.51 31.81
CA MET A 103 -31.67 -25.61 33.13
C MET A 103 -33.05 -26.29 33.09
N VAL A 104 -33.75 -26.21 31.96
CA VAL A 104 -35.01 -26.93 31.73
C VAL A 104 -34.75 -28.42 31.43
N GLU A 105 -33.66 -28.76 30.72
CA GLU A 105 -33.28 -30.16 30.45
C GLU A 105 -32.86 -30.95 31.72
N ASN A 106 -32.17 -30.32 32.68
CA ASN A 106 -31.68 -31.02 33.87
C ASN A 106 -32.75 -31.39 34.91
N ASN A 107 -33.93 -30.75 34.88
CA ASN A 107 -35.03 -31.06 35.82
C ASN A 107 -36.16 -31.92 35.21
N ALA A 108 -36.12 -32.22 33.92
CA ALA A 108 -37.19 -32.92 33.20
C ALA A 108 -36.91 -34.40 32.89
N SER A 109 -35.98 -35.05 33.62
CA SER A 109 -35.82 -36.52 33.59
C SER A 109 -36.80 -37.24 34.51
N LYS A 110 -38.11 -36.93 34.38
CA LYS A 110 -39.21 -37.84 34.73
C LYS A 110 -40.54 -37.26 34.22
N LYS A 111 -41.06 -37.96 33.20
CA LYS A 111 -42.48 -38.10 32.85
C LYS A 111 -43.11 -37.02 31.95
N GLU A 112 -43.53 -37.52 30.78
CA GLU A 112 -44.67 -37.11 29.94
C GLU A 112 -44.66 -35.76 29.17
N LYS A 113 -44.69 -35.93 27.83
CA LYS A 113 -45.44 -35.18 26.79
C LYS A 113 -45.28 -33.64 26.65
N SER A 114 -44.58 -33.29 25.56
CA SER A 114 -44.91 -32.31 24.48
C SER A 114 -44.42 -30.84 24.52
N ILE A 115 -43.62 -30.50 23.47
CA ILE A 115 -43.46 -29.23 22.68
C ILE A 115 -42.65 -28.09 23.36
N GLY A 116 -41.69 -27.36 22.77
CA GLY A 116 -41.07 -27.14 21.44
C GLY A 116 -39.74 -26.37 21.68
N THR A 117 -38.78 -26.10 20.79
CA THR A 117 -38.77 -25.70 19.37
C THR A 117 -37.37 -26.00 18.78
N SER A 118 -37.19 -27.17 18.19
CA SER A 118 -36.03 -27.51 17.34
C SER A 118 -36.48 -28.65 16.43
N LYS A 119 -37.35 -28.34 15.45
CA LYS A 119 -37.98 -29.38 14.62
C LYS A 119 -37.65 -29.33 13.14
N CYS A 120 -36.93 -28.31 12.69
CA CYS A 120 -36.58 -28.18 11.28
C CYS A 120 -35.07 -28.05 11.17
N ASP A 121 -34.36 -29.18 11.25
CA ASP A 121 -32.95 -29.23 10.85
C ASP A 121 -32.88 -29.10 9.33
N LEU A 122 -32.65 -27.87 8.88
CA LEU A 122 -32.61 -27.50 7.48
C LEU A 122 -31.18 -27.56 6.90
N THR A 123 -30.21 -28.06 7.65
CA THR A 123 -28.80 -28.16 7.24
C THR A 123 -28.59 -28.97 5.95
N LYS A 124 -29.48 -29.93 5.65
CA LYS A 124 -29.43 -30.74 4.42
C LYS A 124 -30.17 -30.15 3.22
N TYR A 125 -30.93 -29.07 3.41
CA TYR A 125 -31.76 -28.49 2.36
C TYR A 125 -30.92 -27.63 1.40
N ARG A 126 -31.21 -27.74 0.11
CA ARG A 126 -30.55 -26.95 -0.94
C ARG A 126 -31.17 -25.56 -1.03
N TYR A 127 -30.43 -24.61 -1.58
CA TYR A 127 -30.88 -23.22 -1.75
C TYR A 127 -32.24 -23.11 -2.46
N VAL A 128 -32.47 -23.95 -3.49
CA VAL A 128 -33.73 -23.99 -4.24
C VAL A 128 -34.90 -24.43 -3.36
N GLU A 129 -34.67 -25.41 -2.48
CA GLU A 129 -35.68 -25.96 -1.58
C GLU A 129 -36.01 -24.97 -0.44
N LEU A 130 -35.00 -24.30 0.13
CA LEU A 130 -35.20 -23.24 1.12
C LEU A 130 -35.97 -22.04 0.52
N ARG A 131 -35.63 -21.65 -0.71
CA ARG A 131 -36.31 -20.57 -1.42
C ARG A 131 -37.77 -20.92 -1.73
N ASP A 132 -38.03 -22.15 -2.15
CA ASP A 132 -39.39 -22.61 -2.45
C ASP A 132 -40.24 -22.67 -1.18
N ILE A 133 -39.70 -23.18 -0.06
CA ILE A 133 -40.39 -23.16 1.23
C ILE A 133 -40.72 -21.72 1.66
N ILE A 134 -39.81 -20.76 1.46
CA ILE A 134 -40.06 -19.36 1.82
C ILE A 134 -41.19 -18.72 0.98
N ASN A 135 -41.30 -19.09 -0.31
CA ASN A 135 -42.29 -18.49 -1.20
C ASN A 135 -43.65 -19.20 -1.14
N THR A 136 -43.66 -20.48 -0.77
CA THR A 136 -44.84 -21.35 -0.92
C THR A 136 -45.45 -21.74 0.44
N SER A 137 -44.70 -21.66 1.54
CA SER A 137 -45.21 -21.98 2.89
C SER A 137 -45.67 -20.75 3.67
N THR A 138 -46.68 -20.93 4.52
CA THR A 138 -47.21 -19.94 5.47
C THR A 138 -46.95 -20.32 6.93
N ASP A 139 -46.21 -21.41 7.17
CA ASP A 139 -45.84 -21.87 8.51
C ASP A 139 -44.75 -20.96 9.08
N THR A 140 -45.11 -20.18 10.11
CA THR A 140 -44.26 -19.18 10.71
C THR A 140 -42.99 -19.75 11.32
N ASP A 141 -43.04 -20.96 11.88
CA ASP A 141 -41.88 -21.56 12.57
C ASP A 141 -40.88 -22.14 11.57
N LEU A 142 -41.41 -22.72 10.48
CA LEU A 142 -40.61 -23.22 9.37
C LEU A 142 -39.91 -22.08 8.61
N LEU A 143 -40.59 -20.95 8.42
CA LEU A 143 -40.03 -19.76 7.79
C LEU A 143 -38.89 -19.14 8.61
N HIS A 144 -39.03 -19.10 9.94
CA HIS A 144 -37.94 -18.66 10.83
C HIS A 144 -36.73 -19.60 10.73
N ALA A 145 -36.95 -20.92 10.76
CA ALA A 145 -35.86 -21.89 10.59
C ALA A 145 -35.15 -21.74 9.23
N CYS A 146 -35.90 -21.47 8.14
CA CYS A 146 -35.31 -21.25 6.82
C CYS A 146 -34.45 -19.97 6.75
N LYS A 147 -34.87 -18.90 7.43
CA LYS A 147 -34.10 -17.65 7.52
C LYS A 147 -32.83 -17.82 8.34
N GLU A 148 -32.92 -18.51 9.47
CA GLU A 148 -31.76 -18.80 10.34
C GLU A 148 -30.70 -19.62 9.61
N GLU A 149 -31.10 -20.66 8.87
CA GLU A 149 -30.17 -21.48 8.08
C GLU A 149 -29.54 -20.67 6.94
N PHE A 150 -30.27 -19.72 6.34
CA PHE A 150 -29.71 -18.82 5.32
C PHE A 150 -28.66 -17.88 5.91
N HIS A 151 -28.94 -17.27 7.07
CA HIS A 151 -27.98 -16.40 7.77
C HIS A 151 -26.74 -17.17 8.23
N ARG A 152 -26.91 -18.37 8.77
CA ARG A 152 -25.79 -19.25 9.17
C ARG A 152 -24.86 -19.53 7.99
N ARG A 153 -25.41 -19.88 6.81
CA ARG A 153 -24.61 -20.14 5.60
C ARG A 153 -23.95 -18.87 5.07
N LEU A 154 -24.65 -17.74 5.12
CA LEU A 154 -24.11 -16.45 4.68
C LEU A 154 -22.95 -15.99 5.57
N GLN A 155 -23.07 -16.12 6.88
CA GLN A 155 -22.02 -15.79 7.85
C GLN A 155 -20.79 -16.67 7.66
N ILE A 156 -20.96 -17.99 7.48
CA ILE A 156 -19.83 -18.89 7.19
C ILE A 156 -19.15 -18.48 5.88
N TYR A 157 -19.92 -18.11 4.85
CA TYR A 157 -19.36 -17.62 3.59
C TYR A 157 -18.63 -16.29 3.75
N GLN A 158 -19.17 -15.33 4.51
CA GLN A 158 -18.53 -14.04 4.80
C GLN A 158 -17.25 -14.23 5.60
N GLN A 159 -17.28 -15.04 6.65
CA GLN A 159 -16.11 -15.38 7.45
C GLN A 159 -15.05 -16.11 6.62
N TRP A 160 -15.45 -17.08 5.78
CA TRP A 160 -14.54 -17.72 4.82
C TRP A 160 -13.98 -16.71 3.80
N LYS A 161 -14.81 -15.78 3.31
CA LYS A 161 -14.43 -14.76 2.34
C LYS A 161 -13.43 -13.78 2.96
N GLU A 162 -13.67 -13.29 4.16
CA GLU A 162 -12.78 -12.38 4.89
C GLU A 162 -11.50 -13.07 5.30
N LEU A 163 -11.57 -14.32 5.78
CA LEU A 163 -10.39 -15.12 6.06
C LEU A 163 -9.59 -15.38 4.79
N ASN A 164 -10.23 -15.60 3.64
CA ASN A 164 -9.52 -15.73 2.37
C ASN A 164 -9.04 -14.41 1.80
N GLU A 165 -9.77 -13.30 1.89
CA GLU A 165 -9.30 -11.98 1.44
C GLU A 165 -8.11 -11.51 2.29
N ASN A 166 -8.19 -11.61 3.62
CA ASN A 166 -7.09 -11.27 4.52
C ASN A 166 -5.92 -12.24 4.38
N SER A 167 -6.17 -13.54 4.21
CA SER A 167 -5.15 -14.54 3.91
C SER A 167 -4.52 -14.29 2.55
N ILE A 168 -5.26 -13.89 1.52
CA ILE A 168 -4.74 -13.56 0.19
C ILE A 168 -3.86 -12.30 0.28
N ILE A 169 -4.30 -11.24 0.97
CA ILE A 169 -3.51 -10.01 1.13
C ILE A 169 -2.25 -10.26 1.99
N GLN A 170 -2.36 -11.02 3.08
CA GLN A 170 -1.23 -11.38 3.95
C GLN A 170 -0.27 -12.39 3.30
N ARG A 171 -0.79 -13.32 2.49
CA ARG A 171 0.03 -14.26 1.69
C ARG A 171 0.70 -13.55 0.50
N GLN A 172 0.02 -12.60 -0.16
CA GLN A 172 0.61 -11.81 -1.24
C GLN A 172 1.74 -10.90 -0.75
N THR A 173 1.64 -10.34 0.46
CA THR A 173 2.73 -9.55 1.07
C THR A 173 3.89 -10.40 1.56
N SER A 174 3.66 -11.69 1.85
CA SER A 174 4.68 -12.61 2.38
C SER A 174 5.48 -13.36 1.30
N ARG A 175 4.92 -13.55 0.09
CA ARG A 175 5.52 -14.42 -0.95
C ARG A 175 6.44 -13.71 -1.96
N ILE A 176 6.45 -12.38 -1.96
CA ILE A 176 7.38 -11.58 -2.76
C ILE A 176 7.97 -10.50 -1.85
N PRO A 177 9.29 -10.26 -1.87
CA PRO A 177 9.90 -9.16 -1.12
C PRO A 177 9.17 -7.82 -1.29
N MET A 178 8.95 -7.09 -0.19
CA MET A 178 8.38 -5.73 -0.23
C MET A 178 9.18 -4.79 -1.16
N ALA A 179 10.48 -5.06 -1.35
CA ALA A 179 11.32 -4.32 -2.28
C ALA A 179 10.94 -4.49 -3.77
N ALA A 180 10.20 -5.54 -4.14
CA ALA A 180 9.59 -5.68 -5.46
C ALA A 180 8.23 -4.95 -5.50
N LEU A 181 7.38 -5.16 -4.48
CA LEU A 181 6.03 -4.59 -4.41
C LEU A 181 6.02 -3.05 -4.29
N SER A 182 6.97 -2.43 -3.58
CA SER A 182 6.98 -0.97 -3.38
C SER A 182 7.10 -0.12 -4.66
N SER A 183 7.38 -0.75 -5.81
CA SER A 183 7.44 -0.08 -7.12
C SER A 183 6.09 -0.14 -7.87
N SER A 184 5.07 -0.82 -7.33
CA SER A 184 3.76 -1.04 -7.98
C SER A 184 2.75 0.10 -7.77
N SER A 185 3.04 1.10 -6.92
CA SER A 185 2.10 2.16 -6.54
C SER A 185 1.86 3.26 -7.60
N LYS A 186 2.43 3.13 -8.81
CA LYS A 186 2.16 4.05 -9.92
C LYS A 186 1.31 3.33 -10.97
N GLY A 187 0.00 3.57 -10.93
CA GLY A 187 -0.94 3.01 -11.89
C GLY A 187 -0.58 3.38 -13.32
N PHE A 188 -0.22 2.41 -14.16
CA PHE A 188 0.02 2.63 -15.59
C PHE A 188 -0.19 1.38 -16.46
N SER A 189 -0.51 1.70 -17.72
CA SER A 189 -0.97 0.90 -18.87
C SER A 189 -0.29 -0.45 -19.15
N SER A 190 -1.11 -1.46 -19.48
CA SER A 190 -0.75 -2.82 -19.90
C SER A 190 -0.27 -2.89 -21.35
N HIS A 191 0.72 -2.08 -21.73
CA HIS A 191 1.40 -2.21 -23.02
C HIS A 191 2.77 -2.86 -22.81
N PHE A 192 2.78 -4.17 -22.49
CA PHE A 192 3.94 -5.02 -22.73
C PHE A 192 3.50 -6.29 -23.46
N SER A 193 4.32 -6.67 -24.43
CA SER A 193 3.98 -7.41 -25.64
C SER A 193 3.58 -8.88 -25.42
N GLN A 194 2.56 -9.31 -26.16
CA GLN A 194 2.11 -10.70 -26.41
C GLN A 194 3.20 -11.65 -26.96
N ASN A 195 4.47 -11.23 -27.02
CA ASN A 195 5.58 -11.96 -27.63
C ASN A 195 6.48 -12.69 -26.61
N ASN A 196 6.16 -12.68 -25.31
CA ASN A 196 6.98 -13.30 -24.25
C ASN A 196 6.42 -14.64 -23.75
N ILE A 197 5.79 -15.43 -24.61
CA ILE A 197 5.08 -16.66 -24.18
C ILE A 197 6.07 -17.80 -23.83
N THR A 198 7.33 -17.74 -24.27
CA THR A 198 8.32 -18.82 -24.09
C THR A 198 9.69 -18.36 -23.57
N LEU A 199 9.82 -17.09 -23.17
CA LEU A 199 11.10 -16.56 -22.73
C LEU A 199 11.36 -16.93 -21.27
N GLN A 200 12.46 -17.63 -21.02
CA GLN A 200 12.93 -17.94 -19.67
C GLN A 200 13.64 -16.71 -19.10
N ARG A 201 13.13 -16.14 -18.00
CA ARG A 201 13.69 -14.94 -17.36
C ARG A 201 13.95 -15.20 -15.88
N TYR A 202 15.06 -14.67 -15.39
CA TYR A 202 15.57 -14.97 -14.07
C TYR A 202 15.81 -13.67 -13.30
N PHE A 203 15.37 -13.63 -12.04
CA PHE A 203 15.43 -12.43 -11.21
C PHE A 203 15.96 -12.73 -9.82
N LYS A 204 16.62 -11.74 -9.21
CA LYS A 204 17.01 -11.69 -7.80
C LYS A 204 16.49 -10.42 -7.13
N VAL A 205 16.00 -10.55 -5.90
CA VAL A 205 15.47 -9.44 -5.11
C VAL A 205 15.83 -9.63 -3.64
N PRO A 206 16.47 -8.66 -2.98
CA PRO A 206 16.69 -8.74 -1.53
C PRO A 206 15.36 -8.58 -0.77
N PHE A 207 15.19 -9.30 0.35
CA PHE A 207 13.96 -9.22 1.16
C PHE A 207 13.75 -7.84 1.78
N ALA A 208 14.83 -7.18 2.22
CA ALA A 208 14.80 -5.84 2.80
C ALA A 208 15.34 -4.78 1.82
N LYS A 209 14.79 -3.56 1.89
CA LYS A 209 15.45 -2.38 1.30
C LYS A 209 16.70 -2.08 2.13
N PRO A 210 17.88 -1.85 1.53
CA PRO A 210 19.04 -1.39 2.28
C PRO A 210 18.69 -0.06 2.94
N ALA A 211 18.64 -0.03 4.28
CA ALA A 211 18.49 1.20 5.02
C ALA A 211 19.79 2.00 4.90
N HIS A 212 19.79 3.04 4.06
CA HIS A 212 20.69 4.19 4.12
C HIS A 212 22.16 3.90 4.46
N ARG A 213 22.78 2.94 3.77
CA ARG A 213 24.22 2.87 3.64
C ARG A 213 24.55 2.37 2.25
N HIS A 214 25.53 3.00 1.62
CA HIS A 214 26.02 2.75 0.27
C HIS A 214 26.57 1.32 0.17
N MET A 215 25.70 0.30 0.16
CA MET A 215 26.08 -1.10 -0.02
C MET A 215 26.24 -1.31 -1.51
N ASN A 216 27.47 -1.61 -1.94
CA ASN A 216 27.74 -1.97 -3.32
C ASN A 216 27.01 -3.28 -3.62
N MET A 217 26.02 -3.22 -4.52
CA MET A 217 25.21 -4.35 -4.96
C MET A 217 26.01 -5.32 -5.86
N HIS A 218 27.30 -5.50 -5.60
CA HIS A 218 28.17 -6.44 -6.31
C HIS A 218 28.47 -7.69 -5.48
N ASP A 219 28.49 -7.61 -4.15
CA ASP A 219 28.74 -8.77 -3.29
C ASP A 219 27.42 -9.45 -2.88
N ILE A 220 27.01 -10.39 -3.73
CA ILE A 220 25.84 -11.27 -3.55
C ILE A 220 25.86 -11.96 -2.18
N THR A 221 27.04 -12.34 -1.70
CA THR A 221 27.25 -13.06 -0.45
C THR A 221 26.94 -12.19 0.77
N GLU A 222 27.34 -10.91 0.76
CA GLU A 222 27.21 -10.04 1.93
C GLU A 222 25.75 -9.59 2.16
N VAL A 223 25.01 -9.35 1.07
CA VAL A 223 23.57 -9.00 1.11
C VAL A 223 22.71 -10.22 1.47
N ALA A 224 23.03 -11.41 0.94
CA ALA A 224 22.36 -12.64 1.32
C ALA A 224 22.57 -12.99 2.82
N THR A 225 23.76 -12.70 3.35
CA THR A 225 24.12 -12.98 4.76
C THR A 225 23.46 -12.02 5.75
N SER A 226 23.10 -10.81 5.34
CA SER A 226 22.51 -9.79 6.22
C SER A 226 20.99 -9.70 6.14
N HIS A 227 20.41 -9.83 4.94
CA HIS A 227 18.98 -9.55 4.72
C HIS A 227 18.23 -10.67 4.00
N GLY A 228 18.93 -11.69 3.50
CA GLY A 228 18.35 -12.73 2.68
C GLY A 228 18.03 -12.28 1.26
N MET A 229 17.91 -13.25 0.36
CA MET A 229 17.73 -13.05 -1.07
C MET A 229 16.63 -13.96 -1.61
N TRP A 230 15.79 -13.40 -2.45
CA TRP A 230 14.74 -14.11 -3.17
C TRP A 230 15.10 -14.20 -4.64
N TYR A 231 14.97 -15.38 -5.22
CA TYR A 231 15.25 -15.66 -6.62
C TYR A 231 14.02 -16.27 -7.28
N ALA A 232 13.77 -15.87 -8.52
CA ALA A 232 12.66 -16.38 -9.30
C ALA A 232 13.04 -16.63 -10.75
N HIS A 233 12.58 -17.77 -11.25
CA HIS A 233 12.63 -18.17 -12.64
C HIS A 233 11.22 -18.13 -13.23
N PHE A 234 10.99 -17.26 -14.20
CA PHE A 234 9.74 -17.14 -14.94
C PHE A 234 9.86 -17.87 -16.28
N ASP A 235 8.93 -18.79 -16.52
CA ASP A 235 8.70 -19.42 -17.82
C ASP A 235 7.60 -18.61 -18.54
N GLY A 236 8.04 -17.69 -19.40
CA GLY A 236 7.18 -16.66 -19.98
C GLY A 236 6.63 -15.73 -18.91
N GLN A 237 5.31 -15.78 -18.72
CA GLN A 237 4.60 -14.83 -17.85
C GLN A 237 4.43 -15.32 -16.41
N TRP A 238 4.68 -16.61 -16.14
CA TRP A 238 4.39 -17.24 -14.85
C TRP A 238 5.66 -17.81 -14.23
N ILE A 239 5.70 -17.83 -12.90
CA ILE A 239 6.84 -18.39 -12.18
C ILE A 239 6.88 -19.91 -12.35
N ALA A 240 8.06 -20.45 -12.62
CA ALA A 240 8.32 -21.87 -12.78
C ALA A 240 9.14 -22.43 -11.62
N ARG A 241 10.10 -21.66 -11.09
CA ARG A 241 10.91 -22.02 -9.91
C ARG A 241 11.16 -20.80 -9.04
N GLN A 242 11.16 -21.00 -7.74
CA GLN A 242 11.43 -19.96 -6.75
C GLN A 242 12.43 -20.50 -5.72
N MET A 243 13.37 -19.66 -5.33
CA MET A 243 14.38 -20.00 -4.32
C MET A 243 14.54 -18.87 -3.33
N GLU A 244 14.47 -19.19 -2.05
CA GLU A 244 14.61 -18.23 -0.96
C GLU A 244 15.80 -18.59 -0.09
N LEU A 245 16.74 -17.66 0.00
CA LEU A 245 17.93 -17.77 0.82
C LEU A 245 17.78 -16.81 1.99
N HIS A 246 17.61 -17.33 3.20
CA HIS A 246 17.58 -16.51 4.42
C HIS A 246 18.87 -16.69 5.22
N PRO A 247 19.33 -15.64 5.93
CA PRO A 247 20.44 -15.79 6.85
C PRO A 247 20.04 -16.78 7.96
N ASN A 248 20.92 -17.75 8.22
CA ASN A 248 20.74 -18.78 9.26
C ASN A 248 19.56 -19.75 9.05
N LYS A 249 18.97 -19.83 7.86
CA LYS A 249 18.00 -20.89 7.52
C LYS A 249 18.50 -21.71 6.33
N LYS A 250 17.97 -22.92 6.19
CA LYS A 250 18.21 -23.73 5.00
C LYS A 250 17.57 -23.06 3.77
N PRO A 251 18.18 -23.18 2.58
CA PRO A 251 17.56 -22.74 1.33
C PRO A 251 16.16 -23.34 1.16
N VAL A 252 15.20 -22.51 0.77
CA VAL A 252 13.86 -22.95 0.41
C VAL A 252 13.79 -23.00 -1.11
N LEU A 253 13.43 -24.15 -1.67
CA LEU A 253 13.34 -24.39 -3.11
C LEU A 253 11.91 -24.80 -3.43
N LEU A 254 11.25 -24.05 -4.32
CA LEU A 254 9.84 -24.23 -4.66
C LEU A 254 9.67 -24.39 -6.17
N LEU A 255 8.84 -25.35 -6.57
CA LEU A 255 8.57 -25.71 -7.95
C LEU A 255 7.09 -25.54 -8.32
N ALA A 256 6.84 -24.95 -9.49
CA ALA A 256 5.48 -24.79 -10.00
C ALA A 256 4.83 -26.16 -10.27
N GLY A 257 3.57 -26.31 -9.84
CA GLY A 257 2.79 -27.56 -9.84
C GLY A 257 2.92 -28.39 -8.56
N ARG A 258 3.95 -28.16 -7.75
CA ARG A 258 4.15 -28.84 -6.45
C ARG A 258 3.89 -27.90 -5.29
N ASP A 259 4.50 -26.72 -5.35
CA ASP A 259 4.56 -25.75 -4.26
C ASP A 259 3.82 -24.45 -4.60
N ASP A 260 2.84 -24.51 -5.51
CA ASP A 260 2.10 -23.35 -6.03
C ASP A 260 1.50 -22.48 -4.91
N LEU A 261 1.08 -23.10 -3.80
CA LEU A 261 0.55 -22.40 -2.63
C LEU A 261 1.61 -21.58 -1.86
N GLU A 262 2.90 -21.80 -2.09
CA GLU A 262 3.99 -21.11 -1.41
C GLU A 262 4.75 -20.15 -2.36
N MET A 263 4.46 -20.21 -3.66
CA MET A 263 5.13 -19.43 -4.70
C MET A 263 4.43 -18.11 -5.04
N CYS A 264 5.15 -17.23 -5.75
CA CYS A 264 4.62 -16.00 -6.32
C CYS A 264 3.43 -16.27 -7.27
N GLU A 265 2.24 -15.76 -6.89
CA GLU A 265 1.01 -15.88 -7.70
C GLU A 265 0.89 -14.77 -8.76
N LEU A 266 1.76 -13.75 -8.71
CA LEU A 266 1.74 -12.64 -9.65
C LEU A 266 2.47 -13.01 -10.96
N SER A 267 1.92 -12.50 -12.06
CA SER A 267 2.53 -12.58 -13.37
C SER A 267 3.79 -11.70 -13.47
N LEU A 268 4.72 -12.02 -14.36
CA LEU A 268 5.98 -11.28 -14.51
C LEU A 268 5.76 -9.77 -14.67
N ASP A 269 4.79 -9.37 -15.48
CA ASP A 269 4.43 -7.96 -15.66
C ASP A 269 3.82 -7.35 -14.39
N ALA A 270 2.97 -8.09 -13.67
CA ALA A 270 2.38 -7.62 -12.43
C ALA A 270 3.43 -7.44 -11.32
N THR A 271 4.49 -8.26 -11.30
CA THR A 271 5.59 -8.12 -10.34
C THR A 271 6.48 -6.90 -10.60
N GLN A 272 6.45 -6.33 -11.81
CA GLN A 272 7.30 -5.20 -12.25
C GLN A 272 8.82 -5.43 -12.10
N LEU A 273 9.25 -6.69 -11.95
CA LEU A 273 10.68 -7.04 -11.79
C LEU A 273 11.52 -6.61 -12.99
N THR A 274 10.91 -6.65 -14.18
CA THR A 274 11.52 -6.26 -15.46
C THR A 274 11.93 -4.79 -15.52
N ARG A 275 11.33 -3.93 -14.68
CA ARG A 275 11.65 -2.49 -14.61
C ARG A 275 12.71 -2.16 -13.56
N LYS A 276 13.02 -3.10 -12.67
CA LYS A 276 13.96 -2.87 -11.57
C LYS A 276 15.40 -3.13 -12.03
N LYS A 277 16.19 -2.06 -12.13
CA LYS A 277 17.61 -2.15 -12.51
C LYS A 277 18.37 -3.07 -11.55
N GLY A 278 19.09 -4.05 -12.10
CA GLY A 278 19.89 -5.02 -11.34
C GLY A 278 19.10 -6.19 -10.73
N ALA A 279 17.79 -6.28 -10.99
CA ALA A 279 16.99 -7.43 -10.56
C ALA A 279 17.14 -8.62 -11.51
N GLU A 280 17.24 -8.41 -12.82
CA GLU A 280 17.42 -9.49 -13.80
C GLU A 280 18.83 -10.06 -13.73
N ILE A 281 18.93 -11.40 -13.73
CA ILE A 281 20.18 -12.16 -13.68
C ILE A 281 20.24 -13.15 -14.84
N THR A 282 21.43 -13.70 -15.09
CA THR A 282 21.61 -14.70 -16.13
C THR A 282 21.08 -16.07 -15.70
N ALA A 283 20.71 -16.90 -16.67
CA ALA A 283 20.31 -18.29 -16.42
C ALA A 283 21.41 -19.06 -15.68
N VAL A 284 22.67 -18.88 -16.09
CA VAL A 284 23.83 -19.56 -15.50
C VAL A 284 23.99 -19.21 -14.01
N GLU A 285 23.80 -17.94 -13.63
CA GLU A 285 23.81 -17.53 -12.22
C GLU A 285 22.72 -18.24 -11.41
N PHE A 286 21.50 -18.28 -11.92
CA PHE A 286 20.39 -18.93 -11.24
C PHE A 286 20.60 -20.44 -11.12
N GLU A 287 20.94 -21.13 -12.21
CA GLU A 287 21.16 -22.58 -12.22
C GLU A 287 22.29 -22.98 -11.28
N THR A 288 23.40 -22.23 -11.28
CA THR A 288 24.54 -22.51 -10.39
C THR A 288 24.12 -22.49 -8.92
N LEU A 289 23.37 -21.48 -8.50
CA LEU A 289 22.87 -21.37 -7.13
C LEU A 289 21.81 -22.43 -6.83
N TRP A 290 20.91 -22.69 -7.78
CA TRP A 290 19.87 -23.70 -7.65
C TRP A 290 20.46 -25.09 -7.40
N TYR A 291 21.46 -25.50 -8.18
CA TYR A 291 22.17 -26.76 -7.96
C TYR A 291 22.96 -26.80 -6.65
N GLN A 292 23.64 -25.70 -6.29
CA GLN A 292 24.37 -25.61 -5.01
C GLN A 292 23.45 -25.78 -3.79
N CYS A 293 22.20 -25.33 -3.91
CA CYS A 293 21.19 -25.49 -2.86
C CYS A 293 20.48 -26.85 -2.88
N GLY A 294 20.82 -27.74 -3.82
CA GLY A 294 20.22 -29.08 -3.95
C GLY A 294 18.98 -29.15 -4.83
N GLY A 295 18.75 -28.15 -5.68
CA GLY A 295 17.64 -28.10 -6.63
C GLY A 295 17.81 -29.06 -7.81
N SER A 296 16.70 -29.60 -8.31
CA SER A 296 16.67 -30.50 -9.47
C SER A 296 16.66 -29.75 -10.81
N GLU A 297 17.15 -30.37 -11.88
CA GLU A 297 17.11 -29.75 -13.22
C GLU A 297 15.68 -29.33 -13.61
N TYR A 298 15.56 -28.17 -14.26
CA TYR A 298 14.27 -27.73 -14.77
C TYR A 298 13.93 -28.44 -16.07
N ARG A 299 12.85 -29.22 -16.01
CA ARG A 299 12.21 -29.78 -17.19
C ARG A 299 11.21 -28.75 -17.70
N MET A 300 11.54 -28.08 -18.80
CA MET A 300 10.61 -27.23 -19.54
C MET A 300 9.27 -27.95 -19.69
N ARG A 301 8.16 -27.28 -19.36
CA ARG A 301 6.83 -27.81 -19.67
C ARG A 301 6.76 -27.95 -21.19
N SER A 302 6.89 -29.18 -21.67
CA SER A 302 6.70 -29.50 -23.07
C SER A 302 5.27 -29.12 -23.41
N GLN A 303 5.08 -28.10 -24.24
CA GLN A 303 3.75 -27.83 -24.77
C GLN A 303 3.30 -29.09 -25.53
N HIS A 304 2.15 -29.64 -25.14
CA HIS A 304 1.45 -30.82 -25.68
C HIS A 304 1.65 -32.14 -24.93
N GLU A 305 0.88 -32.32 -23.87
CA GLU A 305 0.00 -33.50 -23.77
C GLU A 305 -1.43 -32.99 -23.61
N LYS A 306 -2.07 -32.68 -24.76
CA LYS A 306 -3.53 -32.67 -24.86
C LYS A 306 -3.95 -34.12 -25.01
N ASN A 307 -4.42 -34.73 -23.93
CA ASN A 307 -5.35 -35.85 -23.97
C ASN A 307 -6.69 -35.35 -23.41
#